data_AF-A0A0C2FWC8-F1
#
_entry.id   AF-A0A0C2FWC8-F1
#
_cell.length_a   1.000
_cell.length_b   1.000
_cell.length_c   1.000
_cell.angle_alpha   90.00
_cell.angle_beta   90.00
_cell.angle_gamma   90.00
#
_symmetry.space_group_name_H-M   'P 1'
#
loop_
_entity.id
_entity.type
_entity.pdbx_description
1 polymer ?
#
loop_
_entity_poly.entity_id
_entity_poly.type
_entity_poly.pdbx_seq_one_letter_code
_entity_poly.pdbx_strand_id
1 'polypeptide(L)'
;HLGLPEFLAGAMENWGLIVYKYQFIAFNPDTMTTLDKIGAARVICHEVSHQEAATVRTDREKAMARDASAYTHPLIAVDGPHFDPITYEKGQMVLRMLADVIGEDVLQFGLQNYLQTHKYSTASHWDVWSGLTEICEEEGIPGWYGFLNVTELMEPYSLQSSYPVINVHAGKTGITFSQERFNDISTQSPSPWNYTWIIPLRTAGYNAPDPKIHWLVPDRFDEPLESSSHATNKWHVASYSTATYGRVIYDDNSLRALLKKIATDDVPVGVKIALIGDEVAII
;
A
#
# COMPACT_ATOMS: atom_id res chain seq x y z
N HIS A 1 2.79 -7.21 -16.87
CA HIS A 1 4.21 -7.17 -17.28
C HIS A 1 4.38 -6.17 -18.42
N LEU A 2 5.38 -5.31 -18.38
CA LEU A 2 5.63 -4.24 -19.37
C LEU A 2 7.12 -4.24 -19.77
N GLY A 3 7.41 -4.13 -21.07
CA GLY A 3 8.79 -4.03 -21.57
C GLY A 3 9.16 -2.61 -22.01
N LEU A 4 10.25 -2.05 -21.49
CA LEU A 4 10.79 -0.74 -21.87
C LEU A 4 12.07 -0.88 -22.71
N PRO A 5 12.21 -0.15 -23.84
CA PRO A 5 13.39 -0.23 -24.71
C PRO A 5 14.67 0.23 -23.99
N GLU A 6 14.56 1.26 -23.14
CA GLU A 6 15.63 1.69 -22.24
C GLU A 6 15.16 1.56 -20.79
N PHE A 7 15.96 0.85 -19.99
CA PHE A 7 15.74 0.69 -18.56
C PHE A 7 17.10 0.51 -17.88
N LEU A 8 17.33 1.26 -16.80
CA LEU A 8 18.62 1.27 -16.07
C LEU A 8 18.88 -0.07 -15.37
N ALA A 9 17.84 -0.67 -14.81
CA ALA A 9 17.89 -2.00 -14.22
C ALA A 9 17.58 -3.10 -15.24
N GLY A 10 17.72 -4.37 -14.84
CA GLY A 10 17.31 -5.50 -15.66
C GLY A 10 15.79 -5.64 -15.74
N ALA A 11 15.13 -5.58 -14.60
CA ALA A 11 13.68 -5.48 -14.45
C ALA A 11 13.38 -4.87 -13.07
N MET A 12 12.10 -4.66 -12.77
CA MET A 12 11.61 -4.07 -11.54
C MET A 12 10.24 -4.65 -11.18
N GLU A 13 10.15 -5.13 -9.95
CA GLU A 13 9.10 -5.94 -9.36
C GLU A 13 7.87 -5.18 -8.86
N ASN A 14 7.53 -4.05 -9.50
CA ASN A 14 6.36 -3.28 -9.10
C ASN A 14 5.10 -4.18 -9.09
N TRP A 15 4.36 -4.14 -7.99
CA TRP A 15 3.23 -5.04 -7.78
C TRP A 15 2.12 -4.78 -8.79
N GLY A 16 1.64 -5.82 -9.49
CA GLY A 16 0.66 -5.69 -10.58
C GLY A 16 1.19 -5.10 -11.90
N LEU A 17 2.36 -4.45 -11.91
CA LEU A 17 3.01 -3.92 -13.12
C LEU A 17 4.52 -4.18 -13.13
N ILE A 18 4.92 -5.44 -13.26
CA ILE A 18 6.34 -5.75 -13.38
C ILE A 18 6.90 -5.16 -14.69
N VAL A 19 7.95 -4.33 -14.57
CA VAL A 19 8.62 -3.65 -15.68
C VAL A 19 9.93 -4.37 -16.01
N TYR A 20 10.19 -4.61 -17.29
CA TYR A 20 11.39 -5.28 -17.77
C TYR A 20 12.14 -4.38 -18.75
N LYS A 21 13.47 -4.47 -18.76
CA LYS A 21 14.20 -4.08 -19.97
C LYS A 21 13.76 -4.99 -21.12
N TYR A 22 13.48 -4.42 -22.28
CA TYR A 22 12.82 -5.08 -23.41
C TYR A 22 13.42 -6.46 -23.75
N GLN A 23 14.75 -6.58 -23.68
CA GLN A 23 15.50 -7.81 -23.93
C GLN A 23 15.14 -9.01 -23.01
N PHE A 24 14.53 -8.77 -21.84
CA PHE A 24 14.16 -9.81 -20.89
C PHE A 24 12.69 -10.24 -20.98
N ILE A 25 11.88 -9.61 -21.83
CA ILE A 25 10.46 -9.95 -21.99
C ILE A 25 10.03 -10.15 -23.45
N ALA A 26 10.69 -9.49 -24.40
CA ALA A 26 10.39 -9.66 -25.81
C ALA A 26 11.09 -10.90 -26.38
N PHE A 27 10.32 -11.81 -26.98
CA PHE A 27 10.83 -13.04 -27.57
C PHE A 27 10.93 -12.92 -29.10
N ASN A 28 12.14 -13.09 -29.66
CA ASN A 28 12.34 -13.26 -31.09
C ASN A 28 13.00 -14.62 -31.38
N PRO A 29 12.29 -15.57 -32.02
CA PRO A 29 12.81 -16.91 -32.26
C PRO A 29 14.01 -16.96 -33.21
N ASP A 30 14.16 -15.97 -34.10
CA ASP A 30 15.18 -15.96 -35.16
C ASP A 30 16.51 -15.36 -34.69
N THR A 31 16.50 -14.57 -33.61
CA THR A 31 17.68 -13.83 -33.14
C THR A 31 18.10 -14.17 -31.70
N MET A 32 17.22 -14.72 -30.87
CA MET A 32 17.56 -15.05 -29.48
C MET A 32 18.23 -16.42 -29.33
N THR A 33 19.33 -16.45 -28.59
CA THR A 33 20.01 -17.68 -28.19
C THR A 33 19.30 -18.39 -27.03
N THR A 34 19.66 -19.65 -26.77
CA THR A 34 19.18 -20.39 -25.59
C THR A 34 19.56 -19.69 -24.28
N LEU A 35 20.72 -19.03 -24.21
CA LEU A 35 21.16 -18.29 -23.03
C LEU A 35 20.29 -17.05 -22.79
N ASP A 36 19.89 -16.35 -23.84
CA ASP A 36 18.99 -15.18 -23.73
C ASP A 36 17.62 -15.60 -23.17
N LYS A 37 17.10 -16.75 -23.61
CA LYS A 37 15.84 -17.32 -23.10
C LYS A 37 15.93 -17.72 -21.63
N ILE A 38 17.04 -18.32 -21.21
CA ILE A 38 17.29 -18.67 -19.79
C ILE A 38 17.43 -17.39 -18.95
N GLY A 39 18.13 -16.37 -19.46
CA GLY A 39 18.27 -15.07 -18.82
C GLY A 39 16.93 -14.38 -18.60
N ALA A 40 16.11 -14.28 -19.65
CA ALA A 40 14.75 -13.75 -19.60
C ALA A 40 13.88 -14.52 -18.59
N ALA A 41 13.86 -15.86 -18.66
CA ALA A 41 13.10 -16.69 -17.73
C ALA A 41 13.54 -16.49 -16.27
N ARG A 42 14.84 -16.40 -16.01
CA ARG A 42 15.37 -16.16 -14.66
C ARG A 42 14.93 -14.79 -14.11
N VAL A 43 14.99 -13.75 -14.93
CA VAL A 43 14.54 -12.40 -14.53
C VAL A 43 13.04 -12.42 -14.28
N ILE A 44 12.23 -12.97 -15.20
CA ILE A 44 10.79 -13.12 -14.99
C ILE A 44 10.47 -13.88 -13.70
N CYS A 45 11.12 -15.01 -13.45
CA CYS A 45 10.92 -15.75 -12.20
C CYS A 45 11.33 -14.95 -10.96
N HIS A 46 12.42 -14.17 -11.03
CA HIS A 46 12.84 -13.29 -9.94
C HIS A 46 11.77 -12.23 -9.65
N GLU A 47 11.34 -11.49 -10.67
CA GLU A 47 10.34 -10.43 -10.50
C GLU A 47 8.97 -10.95 -10.09
N VAL A 48 8.56 -12.11 -10.60
CA VAL A 48 7.30 -12.77 -10.21
C VAL A 48 7.38 -13.29 -8.78
N SER A 49 8.55 -13.75 -8.31
CA SER A 49 8.72 -14.21 -6.93
C SER A 49 8.53 -13.09 -5.89
N HIS A 50 8.74 -11.83 -6.30
CA HIS A 50 8.44 -10.66 -5.47
C HIS A 50 6.95 -10.38 -5.33
N GLN A 51 6.11 -10.95 -6.20
CA GLN A 51 4.65 -10.85 -6.10
C GLN A 51 4.06 -11.80 -5.05
N GLU A 52 4.81 -12.85 -4.67
CA GLU A 52 4.39 -13.85 -3.69
C GLU A 52 4.15 -13.21 -2.32
N ALA A 53 3.10 -13.67 -1.62
CA ALA A 53 2.65 -13.05 -0.37
C ALA A 53 3.72 -13.04 0.74
N ALA A 54 4.67 -13.98 0.73
CA ALA A 54 5.78 -14.00 1.68
C ALA A 54 6.83 -12.91 1.40
N THR A 55 7.14 -12.67 0.13
CA THR A 55 8.11 -11.67 -0.30
C THR A 55 7.58 -10.26 -0.06
N VAL A 56 6.32 -10.01 -0.43
CA VAL A 56 5.61 -8.75 -0.17
C VAL A 56 5.67 -8.36 1.31
N ARG A 57 5.49 -9.32 2.22
CA ARG A 57 5.57 -9.04 3.67
C ARG A 57 6.97 -8.65 4.10
N THR A 58 7.98 -9.32 3.57
CA THR A 58 9.38 -9.01 3.86
C THR A 58 9.74 -7.62 3.35
N ASP A 59 9.26 -7.27 2.15
CA ASP A 59 9.49 -5.97 1.54
C ASP A 59 8.75 -4.85 2.29
N ARG A 60 7.54 -5.11 2.78
CA ARG A 60 6.84 -4.18 3.69
C ARG A 60 7.67 -3.84 4.91
N GLU A 61 8.23 -4.84 5.60
CA GLU A 61 9.04 -4.60 6.79
C GLU A 61 10.36 -3.88 6.47
N LYS A 62 11.00 -4.20 5.34
CA LYS A 62 12.19 -3.45 4.87
C LYS A 62 11.86 -1.98 4.60
N ALA A 63 10.76 -1.72 3.89
CA ALA A 63 10.28 -0.37 3.59
C ALA A 63 10.04 0.41 4.88
N MET A 64 9.24 -0.16 5.81
CA MET A 64 8.93 0.47 7.08
C MET A 64 10.18 0.69 7.94
N ALA A 65 11.12 -0.26 7.98
CA ALA A 65 12.37 -0.08 8.72
C ALA A 65 13.23 1.05 8.14
N ARG A 66 13.28 1.20 6.81
CA ARG A 66 13.97 2.31 6.15
C ARG A 66 13.27 3.64 6.40
N ASP A 67 11.94 3.65 6.32
CA ASP A 67 11.10 4.85 6.49
C ASP A 67 11.07 5.32 7.96
N ALA A 68 11.24 4.41 8.91
CA ALA A 68 11.43 4.68 10.33
C ALA A 68 12.83 5.24 10.69
N SER A 69 13.80 5.12 9.78
CA SER A 69 15.19 5.50 10.07
C SER A 69 15.46 7.00 9.85
N ALA A 70 16.61 7.48 10.33
CA ALA A 70 17.09 8.84 10.05
C ALA A 70 17.46 9.08 8.58
N TYR A 71 17.52 8.02 7.75
CA TYR A 71 17.80 8.08 6.31
C TYR A 71 16.53 8.04 5.47
N THR A 72 15.36 8.18 6.08
CA THR A 72 14.10 8.28 5.34
C THR A 72 14.06 9.51 4.45
N HIS A 73 13.31 9.42 3.36
CA HIS A 73 12.96 10.53 2.50
C HIS A 73 11.56 10.26 1.89
N PRO A 74 10.88 11.28 1.35
CA PRO A 74 9.69 11.08 0.53
C PRO A 74 9.96 10.12 -0.64
N LEU A 75 8.96 9.34 -1.04
CA LEU A 75 9.06 8.47 -2.23
C LEU A 75 9.47 9.27 -3.48
N ILE A 76 8.90 10.47 -3.60
CA ILE A 76 9.21 11.44 -4.63
C ILE A 76 10.03 12.55 -3.99
N ALA A 77 11.34 12.35 -3.98
CA ALA A 77 12.28 13.29 -3.38
C ALA A 77 12.69 14.38 -4.39
N VAL A 78 12.86 15.61 -3.89
CA VAL A 78 13.23 16.78 -4.71
C VAL A 78 14.68 16.70 -5.20
N ASP A 79 15.54 15.98 -4.47
CA ASP A 79 16.97 15.84 -4.75
C ASP A 79 17.30 14.68 -5.71
N GLY A 80 16.29 13.97 -6.20
CA GLY A 80 16.43 13.02 -7.30
C GLY A 80 15.96 11.61 -6.96
N PRO A 81 16.09 10.68 -7.94
CA PRO A 81 15.73 9.30 -7.71
C PRO A 81 16.74 8.63 -6.78
N HIS A 82 16.25 8.10 -5.67
CA HIS A 82 17.05 7.25 -4.77
C HIS A 82 16.93 5.78 -5.23
N PHE A 83 17.99 5.01 -5.03
CA PHE A 83 17.99 3.58 -5.36
C PHE A 83 18.07 2.77 -4.07
N ASP A 84 17.00 2.84 -3.27
CA ASP A 84 16.96 2.32 -1.91
C ASP A 84 15.56 1.77 -1.56
N PRO A 85 15.37 1.24 -0.33
CA PRO A 85 14.10 0.63 0.03
C PRO A 85 12.87 1.56 0.10
N ILE A 86 13.06 2.88 0.08
CA ILE A 86 11.95 3.81 -0.06
C ILE A 86 11.45 3.76 -1.52
N THR A 87 12.35 3.87 -2.49
CA THR A 87 11.95 3.88 -3.90
C THR A 87 11.40 2.54 -4.37
N TYR A 88 12.02 1.43 -3.96
CA TYR A 88 11.62 0.09 -4.38
C TYR A 88 10.49 -0.46 -3.50
N GLU A 89 10.77 -0.81 -2.24
CA GLU A 89 9.82 -1.50 -1.40
C GLU A 89 8.63 -0.62 -0.94
N LYS A 90 8.84 0.63 -0.50
CA LYS A 90 7.71 1.53 -0.17
C LYS A 90 6.89 1.86 -1.42
N GLY A 91 7.54 2.13 -2.55
CA GLY A 91 6.87 2.35 -3.84
C GLY A 91 5.95 1.18 -4.22
N GLN A 92 6.46 -0.06 -4.12
CA GLN A 92 5.68 -1.27 -4.36
C GLN A 92 4.50 -1.42 -3.39
N MET A 93 4.70 -1.13 -2.09
CA MET A 93 3.62 -1.24 -1.10
C MET A 93 2.52 -0.20 -1.31
N VAL A 94 2.88 1.03 -1.66
CA VAL A 94 1.94 2.11 -1.96
C VAL A 94 1.11 1.77 -3.21
N LEU A 95 1.73 1.26 -4.27
CA LEU A 95 0.99 0.78 -5.46
C LEU A 95 0.08 -0.41 -5.14
N ARG A 96 0.52 -1.34 -4.30
CA ARG A 96 -0.32 -2.46 -3.83
C ARG A 96 -1.51 -1.98 -3.01
N MET A 97 -1.32 -0.99 -2.15
CA MET A 97 -2.40 -0.36 -1.41
C MET A 97 -3.43 0.23 -2.38
N LEU A 98 -2.97 0.95 -3.41
CA LEU A 98 -3.87 1.51 -4.42
C LEU A 98 -4.61 0.41 -5.19
N ALA A 99 -3.92 -0.64 -5.62
CA ALA A 99 -4.52 -1.77 -6.31
C ALA A 99 -5.58 -2.49 -5.45
N ASP A 100 -5.35 -2.60 -4.13
CA ASP A 100 -6.32 -3.14 -3.19
C ASP A 100 -7.59 -2.27 -3.09
N VAL A 101 -7.44 -0.95 -3.30
CA VAL A 101 -8.55 0.00 -3.29
C VAL A 101 -9.32 0.00 -4.61
N ILE A 102 -8.63 0.18 -5.74
CA ILE A 102 -9.27 0.43 -7.05
C ILE A 102 -9.47 -0.84 -7.88
N GLY A 103 -8.81 -1.94 -7.51
CA GLY A 103 -8.76 -3.18 -8.28
C GLY A 103 -7.59 -3.22 -9.26
N GLU A 104 -7.04 -4.41 -9.47
CA GLU A 104 -5.90 -4.62 -10.38
C GLU A 104 -6.23 -4.25 -11.83
N ASP A 105 -7.45 -4.53 -12.28
CA ASP A 105 -7.88 -4.23 -13.66
C ASP A 105 -7.93 -2.72 -13.92
N VAL A 106 -8.48 -1.94 -12.98
CA VAL A 106 -8.56 -0.48 -13.08
C VAL A 106 -7.17 0.14 -13.01
N LEU A 107 -6.32 -0.35 -12.10
CA LEU A 107 -4.94 0.10 -12.00
C LEU A 107 -4.17 -0.20 -13.29
N GLN A 108 -4.27 -1.43 -13.82
CA GLN A 108 -3.60 -1.82 -15.05
C GLN A 108 -4.07 -0.99 -16.24
N PHE A 109 -5.39 -0.82 -16.39
CA PHE A 109 -5.98 0.00 -17.43
C PHE A 109 -5.49 1.45 -17.34
N GLY A 110 -5.50 2.05 -16.15
CA GLY A 110 -5.05 3.43 -15.97
C GLY A 110 -3.56 3.62 -16.24
N LEU A 111 -2.69 2.68 -15.84
CA LEU A 111 -1.27 2.73 -16.16
C LEU A 111 -1.02 2.55 -17.67
N GLN A 112 -1.79 1.70 -18.35
CA GLN A 112 -1.73 1.58 -19.81
C GLN A 112 -2.15 2.87 -20.49
N ASN A 113 -3.26 3.49 -20.04
CA ASN A 113 -3.74 4.76 -20.57
C ASN A 113 -2.70 5.87 -20.39
N TYR A 114 -2.14 6.01 -19.19
CA TYR A 114 -1.04 6.93 -18.89
C TYR A 114 0.14 6.76 -19.87
N LEU A 115 0.61 5.53 -20.07
CA LEU A 115 1.74 5.25 -20.98
C LEU A 115 1.42 5.60 -22.44
N GLN A 116 0.18 5.44 -22.89
CA GLN A 116 -0.23 5.83 -24.24
C GLN A 116 -0.31 7.36 -24.38
N THR A 117 -0.90 8.04 -23.39
CA THR A 117 -1.06 9.50 -23.38
C THR A 117 0.28 10.23 -23.37
N HIS A 118 1.23 9.74 -22.57
CA HIS A 118 2.55 10.36 -22.40
C HIS A 118 3.64 9.70 -23.27
N LYS A 119 3.24 8.94 -24.29
CA LYS A 119 4.18 8.28 -25.18
C LYS A 119 5.03 9.31 -25.90
N TYR A 120 6.35 9.12 -25.84
CA TYR A 120 7.36 10.03 -26.44
C TYR A 120 7.41 11.44 -25.82
N SER A 121 6.83 11.64 -24.64
CA SER A 121 6.92 12.88 -23.87
C SER A 121 7.42 12.60 -22.45
N THR A 122 7.46 13.64 -21.62
CA THR A 122 7.76 13.53 -20.19
C THR A 122 6.47 13.61 -19.38
N ALA A 123 6.47 12.99 -18.22
CA ALA A 123 5.37 13.03 -17.29
C ALA A 123 5.89 13.05 -15.85
N SER A 124 5.02 13.44 -14.94
CA SER A 124 5.24 13.51 -13.51
C SER A 124 4.35 12.49 -12.79
N HIS A 125 4.54 12.36 -11.48
CA HIS A 125 3.65 11.57 -10.63
C HIS A 125 2.22 12.14 -10.62
N TRP A 126 2.07 13.46 -10.75
CA TRP A 126 0.76 14.10 -10.81
C TRP A 126 -0.05 13.57 -11.98
N ASP A 127 0.57 13.44 -13.17
CA ASP A 127 -0.09 12.91 -14.36
C ASP A 127 -0.62 11.47 -14.18
N VAL A 128 0.07 10.65 -13.37
CA VAL A 128 -0.39 9.31 -13.00
C VAL A 128 -1.60 9.39 -12.07
N TRP A 129 -1.51 10.18 -10.99
CA TRP A 129 -2.55 10.25 -9.97
C TRP A 129 -3.83 10.94 -10.47
N SER A 130 -3.70 12.02 -11.24
CA SER A 130 -4.84 12.72 -11.82
C SER A 130 -5.55 11.85 -12.86
N GLY A 131 -4.80 11.16 -13.73
CA GLY A 131 -5.40 10.25 -14.71
C GLY A 131 -6.13 9.06 -14.07
N LEU A 132 -5.57 8.50 -12.98
CA LEU A 132 -6.26 7.44 -12.22
C LEU A 132 -7.48 7.97 -11.46
N THR A 133 -7.49 9.23 -11.04
CA THR A 133 -8.64 9.88 -10.42
C THR A 133 -9.81 9.99 -11.41
N GLU A 134 -9.55 10.44 -12.63
CA GLU A 134 -10.55 10.51 -13.71
C GLU A 134 -11.15 9.14 -14.00
N ILE A 135 -10.31 8.11 -14.13
CA ILE A 135 -10.77 6.73 -14.37
C ILE A 135 -11.60 6.21 -13.19
N CYS A 136 -11.22 6.51 -11.95
CA CYS A 136 -12.00 6.09 -10.78
C CYS A 136 -13.38 6.75 -10.74
N GLU A 137 -13.51 7.99 -11.21
CA GLU A 137 -14.80 8.67 -11.35
C GLU A 137 -15.66 8.02 -12.45
N GLU A 138 -15.06 7.73 -13.62
CA GLU A 138 -15.75 7.08 -14.75
C GLU A 138 -16.24 5.67 -14.42
N GLU A 139 -15.41 4.87 -13.75
CA GLU A 139 -15.73 3.49 -13.32
C GLU A 139 -16.59 3.46 -12.04
N GLY A 140 -16.83 4.61 -11.41
CA GLY A 140 -17.66 4.73 -10.22
C GLY A 140 -17.05 4.09 -8.96
N ILE A 141 -15.72 4.10 -8.83
CA ILE A 141 -14.99 3.54 -7.70
C ILE A 141 -15.28 4.37 -6.43
N PRO A 142 -15.80 3.76 -5.35
CA PRO A 142 -16.19 4.50 -4.15
C PRO A 142 -14.98 4.96 -3.33
N GLY A 143 -14.96 6.26 -3.00
CA GLY A 143 -14.02 6.88 -2.06
C GLY A 143 -14.65 7.16 -0.69
N TRP A 144 -14.08 8.10 0.04
CA TRP A 144 -14.59 8.54 1.35
C TRP A 144 -15.73 9.58 1.24
N TYR A 145 -15.69 10.47 0.25
CA TYR A 145 -16.72 11.48 -0.02
C TYR A 145 -17.17 11.45 -1.50
N GLY A 146 -17.74 10.32 -1.92
CA GLY A 146 -18.20 10.13 -3.31
C GLY A 146 -17.28 9.17 -4.06
N PHE A 147 -16.83 9.55 -5.26
CA PHE A 147 -15.86 8.77 -6.02
C PHE A 147 -14.45 8.95 -5.45
N LEU A 148 -13.58 7.96 -5.69
CA LEU A 148 -12.23 7.95 -5.16
C LEU A 148 -11.35 8.99 -5.84
N ASN A 149 -10.77 9.89 -5.04
CA ASN A 149 -9.71 10.79 -5.48
C ASN A 149 -8.34 10.15 -5.25
N VAL A 150 -7.73 9.61 -6.30
CA VAL A 150 -6.42 8.93 -6.21
C VAL A 150 -5.31 9.92 -5.88
N THR A 151 -5.37 11.15 -6.39
CA THR A 151 -4.38 12.20 -6.08
C THR A 151 -4.38 12.53 -4.60
N GLU A 152 -5.53 12.82 -4.02
CA GLU A 152 -5.65 13.14 -2.58
C GLU A 152 -5.26 11.96 -1.69
N LEU A 153 -5.52 10.73 -2.14
CA LEU A 153 -5.08 9.52 -1.45
C LEU A 153 -3.56 9.36 -1.47
N MET A 154 -2.92 9.49 -2.63
CA MET A 154 -1.54 9.02 -2.86
C MET A 154 -0.47 10.07 -2.61
N GLU A 155 -0.79 11.36 -2.67
CA GLU A 155 0.17 12.44 -2.43
C GLU A 155 0.83 12.36 -1.03
N PRO A 156 0.10 12.18 0.08
CA PRO A 156 0.72 12.02 1.41
C PRO A 156 1.59 10.75 1.53
N TYR A 157 1.36 9.71 0.73
CA TYR A 157 2.28 8.56 0.74
C TYR A 157 3.51 8.80 -0.14
N SER A 158 3.40 9.72 -1.10
CA SER A 158 4.43 10.01 -2.10
C SER A 158 5.39 11.12 -1.69
N LEU A 159 4.88 12.17 -1.04
CA LEU A 159 5.57 13.46 -0.89
C LEU A 159 6.02 13.78 0.55
N GLN A 160 5.70 12.93 1.53
CA GLN A 160 6.25 13.01 2.89
C GLN A 160 6.92 11.69 3.29
N SER A 161 7.94 11.80 4.14
CA SER A 161 8.55 10.66 4.85
C SER A 161 7.63 10.17 5.98
N SER A 162 8.01 9.07 6.62
CA SER A 162 7.21 8.39 7.66
C SER A 162 5.98 7.67 7.08
N TYR A 163 5.24 7.02 7.97
CA TYR A 163 4.02 6.28 7.69
C TYR A 163 3.05 6.34 8.88
N PRO A 164 1.75 6.08 8.66
CA PRO A 164 0.75 6.12 9.71
C PRO A 164 0.87 4.91 10.66
N VAL A 165 0.70 5.21 11.94
CA VAL A 165 0.42 4.28 13.03
C VAL A 165 -1.04 4.47 13.40
N ILE A 166 -1.83 3.40 13.23
CA ILE A 166 -3.27 3.39 13.43
C ILE A 166 -3.54 2.79 14.80
N ASN A 167 -4.01 3.60 15.72
CA ASN A 167 -4.38 3.16 17.06
C ASN A 167 -5.85 2.72 17.06
N VAL A 168 -6.08 1.47 17.45
CA VAL A 168 -7.40 0.85 17.55
C VAL A 168 -7.78 0.73 19.01
N HIS A 169 -8.85 1.42 19.39
CA HIS A 169 -9.39 1.35 20.72
C HIS A 169 -10.79 0.75 20.75
N ALA A 170 -11.02 -0.28 21.56
CA ALA A 170 -12.35 -0.83 21.77
C ALA A 170 -12.95 -0.32 23.08
N GLY A 171 -13.91 0.57 22.93
CA GLY A 171 -14.74 1.06 24.02
C GLY A 171 -15.96 0.17 24.29
N LYS A 172 -16.76 0.57 25.27
CA LYS A 172 -18.03 -0.12 25.60
C LYS A 172 -19.09 -0.01 24.50
N THR A 173 -18.97 0.99 23.64
CA THR A 173 -19.97 1.37 22.62
C THR A 173 -19.53 1.09 21.19
N GLY A 174 -18.28 0.67 20.97
CA GLY A 174 -17.75 0.44 19.61
C GLY A 174 -16.22 0.48 19.55
N ILE A 175 -15.70 0.49 18.33
CA ILE A 175 -14.27 0.63 18.04
C ILE A 175 -14.02 2.05 17.51
N THR A 176 -13.02 2.71 18.07
CA THR A 176 -12.54 4.02 17.62
C THR A 176 -11.13 3.90 17.07
N PHE A 177 -10.81 4.73 16.07
CA PHE A 177 -9.51 4.78 15.44
C PHE A 177 -8.89 6.16 15.64
N SER A 178 -7.58 6.21 15.84
CA SER A 178 -6.79 7.43 15.67
C SER A 178 -5.54 7.12 14.86
N GLN A 179 -4.92 8.16 14.30
CA GLN A 179 -3.65 8.03 13.61
C GLN A 179 -2.61 8.94 14.23
N GLU A 180 -1.39 8.44 14.24
CA GLU A 180 -0.19 9.23 14.44
C GLU A 180 0.85 8.81 13.41
N ARG A 181 1.96 9.53 13.34
CA ARG A 181 3.10 9.18 12.50
C ARG A 181 4.06 8.31 13.32
N PHE A 182 4.81 7.44 12.66
CA PHE A 182 5.80 6.61 13.35
C PHE A 182 7.03 7.39 13.82
N ASN A 183 7.60 8.25 12.96
CA ASN A 183 8.82 9.00 13.26
C ASN A 183 8.58 10.30 14.06
N ASP A 184 9.59 10.74 14.82
CA ASP A 184 9.58 12.07 15.44
C ASP A 184 9.75 13.20 14.39
N ILE A 185 8.79 14.14 14.38
CA ILE A 185 8.71 15.29 13.45
C ILE A 185 9.89 16.23 13.60
N SER A 186 10.50 16.29 14.79
CA SER A 186 11.58 17.23 15.11
C SER A 186 12.79 17.08 14.18
N THR A 187 12.90 15.93 13.53
CA THR A 187 14.01 15.57 12.63
C THR A 187 13.65 15.60 11.15
N GLN A 188 12.39 15.90 10.79
CA GLN A 188 11.90 15.77 9.42
C GLN A 188 11.48 17.10 8.79
N SER A 189 11.45 17.14 7.45
CA SER A 189 11.03 18.33 6.70
C SER A 189 9.54 18.62 6.90
N PRO A 190 9.09 19.89 6.95
CA PRO A 190 7.67 20.20 7.10
C PRO A 190 6.81 19.53 6.04
N SER A 191 5.68 18.95 6.46
CA SER A 191 4.68 18.35 5.58
C SER A 191 3.44 19.26 5.44
N PRO A 192 2.92 19.46 4.22
CA PRO A 192 1.63 20.13 3.99
C PRO A 192 0.43 19.44 4.66
N TRP A 193 0.53 18.12 4.90
CA TRP A 193 -0.53 17.31 5.52
C TRP A 193 -0.33 17.13 7.02
N ASN A 194 0.63 17.83 7.62
CA ASN A 194 0.98 17.70 9.04
C ASN A 194 1.23 16.24 9.46
N TYR A 195 1.80 15.44 8.56
CA TYR A 195 2.02 14.00 8.75
C TYR A 195 0.76 13.22 9.11
N THR A 196 -0.30 13.49 8.36
CA THR A 196 -1.53 12.71 8.37
C THR A 196 -1.77 12.10 7.00
N TRP A 197 -2.55 11.02 6.96
CA TRP A 197 -2.86 10.27 5.75
C TRP A 197 -4.35 9.94 5.70
N ILE A 198 -4.89 9.86 4.49
CA ILE A 198 -6.13 9.12 4.25
C ILE A 198 -5.77 7.64 4.20
N ILE A 199 -6.43 6.82 5.02
CA ILE A 199 -6.03 5.42 5.23
C ILE A 199 -7.16 4.49 4.79
N PRO A 200 -6.96 3.68 3.74
CA PRO A 200 -7.87 2.59 3.40
C PRO A 200 -7.59 1.40 4.34
N LEU A 201 -8.43 1.23 5.36
CA LEU A 201 -8.28 0.15 6.33
C LEU A 201 -9.28 -0.98 6.04
N ARG A 202 -8.81 -2.16 5.63
CA ARG A 202 -9.71 -3.30 5.41
C ARG A 202 -10.14 -3.96 6.71
N THR A 203 -11.40 -3.82 7.06
CA THR A 203 -11.98 -4.43 8.26
C THR A 203 -12.92 -5.58 7.91
N ALA A 204 -12.98 -6.61 8.76
CA ALA A 204 -13.95 -7.69 8.64
C ALA A 204 -14.69 -7.89 9.97
N GLY A 205 -16.00 -8.07 9.92
CA GLY A 205 -16.84 -8.22 11.11
C GLY A 205 -17.01 -9.68 11.53
N TYR A 206 -17.31 -9.92 12.81
CA TYR A 206 -17.51 -11.27 13.36
C TYR A 206 -18.52 -12.16 12.59
N ASN A 207 -19.57 -11.58 12.01
CA ASN A 207 -20.59 -12.29 11.22
C ASN A 207 -20.53 -12.01 9.70
N ALA A 208 -19.56 -11.21 9.25
CA ALA A 208 -19.43 -10.78 7.86
C ALA A 208 -17.95 -10.88 7.48
N PRO A 209 -17.50 -12.08 7.02
CA PRO A 209 -16.10 -12.34 6.76
C PRO A 209 -15.57 -11.56 5.55
N ASP A 210 -16.45 -11.06 4.67
CA ASP A 210 -16.06 -10.28 3.49
C ASP A 210 -15.44 -8.94 3.92
N PRO A 211 -14.12 -8.75 3.72
CA PRO A 211 -13.43 -7.55 4.19
C PRO A 211 -13.88 -6.32 3.40
N LYS A 212 -14.24 -5.25 4.11
CA LYS A 212 -14.62 -3.96 3.52
C LYS A 212 -13.59 -2.89 3.84
N ILE A 213 -13.38 -1.97 2.91
CA ILE A 213 -12.55 -0.79 3.15
C ILE A 213 -13.31 0.16 4.07
N HIS A 214 -12.64 0.57 5.14
CA HIS A 214 -13.04 1.62 6.06
C HIS A 214 -12.04 2.76 5.92
N TRP A 215 -12.51 3.94 5.50
CA TRP A 215 -11.66 5.10 5.27
C TRP A 215 -11.42 5.88 6.55
N LEU A 216 -10.16 6.05 6.95
CA LEU A 216 -9.78 6.99 8.01
C LEU A 216 -9.29 8.28 7.37
N VAL A 217 -10.02 9.38 7.54
CA VAL A 217 -9.74 10.68 6.91
C VAL A 217 -9.32 11.69 8.00
N PRO A 218 -8.17 12.39 7.85
CA PRO A 218 -7.78 13.48 8.75
C PRO A 218 -8.80 14.63 8.65
N ASP A 219 -9.20 15.22 9.79
CA ASP A 219 -10.23 16.26 9.93
C ASP A 219 -11.71 15.83 9.73
N ARG A 220 -12.13 14.96 10.65
CA ARG A 220 -13.32 15.14 11.52
C ARG A 220 -13.00 14.73 12.98
N PHE A 221 -11.95 15.29 13.59
CA PHE A 221 -11.58 14.98 14.98
C PHE A 221 -12.38 15.75 16.06
N ASP A 222 -13.60 16.21 15.75
CA ASP A 222 -14.60 16.64 16.76
C ASP A 222 -15.82 15.71 16.82
N GLU A 223 -15.91 14.72 15.94
CA GLU A 223 -16.89 13.64 16.11
C GLU A 223 -16.13 12.40 16.59
N PRO A 224 -16.53 11.79 17.72
CA PRO A 224 -16.14 10.42 17.98
C PRO A 224 -16.45 9.62 16.72
N LEU A 225 -15.59 8.68 16.33
CA LEU A 225 -15.93 7.64 15.37
C LEU A 225 -17.10 6.82 15.94
N GLU A 226 -18.30 7.38 15.97
CA GLU A 226 -19.54 6.66 16.04
C GLU A 226 -19.83 6.14 14.64
N SER A 227 -19.05 5.15 14.21
CA SER A 227 -19.73 4.04 13.55
C SER A 227 -20.47 3.29 14.65
N SER A 228 -21.61 3.84 15.06
CA SER A 228 -22.51 3.21 16.01
C SER A 228 -23.22 2.07 15.28
N SER A 229 -22.47 1.00 15.00
CA SER A 229 -23.08 -0.31 14.98
C SER A 229 -23.51 -0.55 16.44
N HIS A 230 -24.78 -0.28 16.72
CA HIS A 230 -25.46 -0.63 17.98
C HIS A 230 -25.54 -2.16 18.18
N ALA A 231 -24.61 -2.93 17.60
CA ALA A 231 -24.48 -4.34 17.86
C ALA A 231 -23.66 -4.50 19.14
N THR A 232 -24.38 -4.62 20.25
CA THR A 232 -23.92 -4.85 21.63
C THR A 232 -22.99 -6.06 21.84
N ASN A 233 -22.34 -6.62 20.81
CA ASN A 233 -21.39 -7.74 20.92
C ASN A 233 -20.54 -8.02 19.65
N LYS A 234 -20.42 -7.11 18.66
CA LYS A 234 -19.74 -7.46 17.40
C LYS A 234 -18.42 -6.72 17.22
N TRP A 235 -17.33 -7.45 17.41
CA TRP A 235 -15.97 -7.01 17.12
C TRP A 235 -15.74 -6.90 15.60
N HIS A 236 -15.05 -5.84 15.16
CA HIS A 236 -14.50 -5.71 13.83
C HIS A 236 -12.99 -5.93 13.89
N VAL A 237 -12.46 -6.87 13.11
CA VAL A 237 -11.02 -7.00 12.91
C VAL A 237 -10.59 -5.79 12.08
N ALA A 238 -9.68 -4.98 12.61
CA ALA A 238 -9.29 -3.73 12.00
C ALA A 238 -8.43 -3.91 10.74
N SER A 239 -7.66 -5.00 10.60
CA SER A 239 -6.90 -5.23 9.37
C SER A 239 -6.96 -6.69 8.92
N TYR A 240 -7.69 -6.94 7.83
CA TYR A 240 -7.71 -8.22 7.12
C TYR A 240 -6.72 -8.25 5.95
N SER A 241 -6.12 -7.10 5.60
CA SER A 241 -5.25 -6.93 4.44
C SER A 241 -3.93 -6.29 4.85
N THR A 242 -2.83 -6.92 4.42
CA THR A 242 -1.48 -6.34 4.52
C THR A 242 -1.25 -5.23 3.48
N ALA A 243 -2.27 -4.80 2.73
CA ALA A 243 -2.11 -3.81 1.67
C ALA A 243 -2.00 -2.38 2.20
N THR A 244 -2.58 -2.05 3.35
CA THR A 244 -2.41 -0.72 3.95
C THR A 244 -0.94 -0.51 4.34
N TYR A 245 -0.31 0.53 3.79
CA TYR A 245 1.04 0.92 4.16
C TYR A 245 1.02 1.72 5.48
N GLY A 246 1.06 1.00 6.59
CA GLY A 246 1.07 1.53 7.94
C GLY A 246 1.08 0.41 8.98
N ARG A 247 1.18 0.77 10.26
CA ARG A 247 1.10 -0.19 11.38
C ARG A 247 -0.21 -0.04 12.12
N VAL A 248 -0.75 -1.13 12.66
CA VAL A 248 -1.98 -1.11 13.45
C VAL A 248 -1.66 -1.56 14.88
N ILE A 249 -1.96 -0.70 15.84
CA ILE A 249 -1.76 -0.93 17.27
C ILE A 249 -3.11 -1.16 17.93
N TYR A 250 -3.20 -2.19 18.76
CA TYR A 250 -4.40 -2.50 19.53
C TYR A 250 -4.16 -2.21 21.01
N ASP A 251 -5.12 -1.59 21.68
CA ASP A 251 -5.07 -1.52 23.15
C ASP A 251 -5.15 -2.92 23.78
N ASP A 252 -4.77 -3.03 25.06
CA ASP A 252 -4.78 -4.26 25.86
C ASP A 252 -6.07 -5.11 25.72
N ASN A 253 -7.24 -4.47 25.79
CA ASN A 253 -8.52 -5.15 25.67
C ASN A 253 -8.75 -5.62 24.24
N SER A 254 -8.36 -4.78 23.28
CA SER A 254 -8.44 -5.08 21.85
C SER A 254 -7.55 -6.22 21.42
N LEU A 255 -6.31 -6.25 21.89
CA LEU A 255 -5.37 -7.33 21.63
C LEU A 255 -5.83 -8.65 22.27
N ARG A 256 -6.31 -8.62 23.53
CA ARG A 256 -6.84 -9.83 24.20
C ARG A 256 -8.04 -10.42 23.46
N ALA A 257 -8.95 -9.58 22.99
CA ALA A 257 -10.11 -10.03 22.20
C ALA A 257 -9.68 -10.68 20.88
N LEU A 258 -8.69 -10.08 20.20
CA LEU A 258 -8.14 -10.57 18.95
C LEU A 258 -7.42 -11.92 19.11
N LEU A 259 -6.56 -12.05 20.13
CA LEU A 259 -5.84 -13.29 20.44
C LEU A 259 -6.80 -14.44 20.75
N LYS A 260 -7.90 -14.18 21.47
CA LYS A 260 -8.94 -15.18 21.73
C LYS A 260 -9.56 -15.70 20.43
N LYS A 261 -9.86 -14.83 19.45
CA LYS A 261 -10.40 -15.20 18.14
C LYS A 261 -9.40 -16.01 17.32
N ILE A 262 -8.13 -15.59 17.28
CA ILE A 262 -7.05 -16.31 16.59
C ILE A 262 -6.91 -17.74 17.11
N ALA A 263 -7.16 -17.95 18.40
CA ALA A 263 -7.13 -19.27 19.03
C ALA A 263 -8.39 -20.11 18.76
N THR A 264 -9.55 -19.50 18.53
CA THR A 264 -10.84 -20.20 18.39
C THR A 264 -11.30 -20.40 16.96
N ASP A 265 -10.80 -19.62 16.00
CA ASP A 265 -11.30 -19.59 14.63
C ASP A 265 -10.18 -19.68 13.58
N ASP A 266 -10.58 -20.04 12.37
CA ASP A 266 -9.69 -20.10 11.20
C ASP A 266 -9.43 -18.70 10.63
N VAL A 267 -8.65 -17.91 11.37
CA VAL A 267 -8.16 -16.60 10.92
C VAL A 267 -7.07 -16.82 9.86
N PRO A 268 -7.08 -16.12 8.71
CA PRO A 268 -6.04 -16.24 7.70
C PRO A 268 -4.65 -16.02 8.26
N VAL A 269 -3.68 -16.83 7.83
CA VAL A 269 -2.29 -16.77 8.29
C VAL A 269 -1.66 -15.39 8.09
N GLY A 270 -2.03 -14.68 7.01
CA GLY A 270 -1.55 -13.31 6.74
C GLY A 270 -1.89 -12.33 7.85
N VAL A 271 -3.09 -12.42 8.44
CA VAL A 271 -3.52 -11.56 9.55
C VAL A 271 -2.70 -11.88 10.81
N LYS A 272 -2.48 -13.16 11.11
CA LYS A 272 -1.70 -13.60 12.29
C LYS A 272 -0.26 -13.08 12.24
N ILE A 273 0.38 -13.12 11.06
CA ILE A 273 1.77 -12.65 10.87
C ILE A 273 1.85 -11.13 10.97
N ALA A 274 0.90 -10.39 10.36
CA ALA A 274 0.87 -8.93 10.42
C ALA A 274 0.80 -8.42 11.87
N LEU A 275 -0.03 -9.06 12.70
CA LEU A 275 -0.14 -8.73 14.12
C LEU A 275 1.17 -8.94 14.89
N ILE A 276 1.84 -10.07 14.66
CA ILE A 276 3.14 -10.32 15.30
C ILE A 276 4.18 -9.29 14.84
N GLY A 277 4.21 -8.96 13.55
CA GLY A 277 5.13 -7.96 13.00
C GLY A 277 4.92 -6.57 13.57
N ASP A 278 3.66 -6.15 13.70
CA ASP A 278 3.31 -4.85 14.29
C ASP A 278 3.72 -4.81 15.78
N GLU A 279 3.39 -5.83 16.58
CA GLU A 279 3.78 -5.90 18.00
C GLU A 279 5.31 -5.88 18.21
N VAL A 280 6.08 -6.62 17.38
CA VAL A 280 7.55 -6.66 17.50
C VAL A 280 8.18 -5.31 17.15
N ALA A 281 7.63 -4.57 16.20
CA ALA A 281 8.19 -3.29 15.76
C ALA A 281 7.98 -2.15 16.78
N ILE A 282 7.09 -2.34 17.76
CA ILE A 282 6.70 -1.32 18.75
C ILE A 282 7.44 -1.50 20.09
N ILE A 283 8.06 -2.67 20.31
CA ILE A 283 8.87 -3.00 21.50
C ILE A 283 10.30 -2.49 21.33
#